data_AF-A0A074RG36-F1
#
_entry.id   AF-A0A074RG36-F1
#
_cell.length_a   1.000
_cell.length_b   1.000
_cell.length_c   1.000
_cell.angle_alpha   90.00
_cell.angle_beta   90.00
_cell.angle_gamma   90.00
#
_symmetry.space_group_name_H-M   'P 1'
#
loop_
_entity.id
_entity.type
_entity.pdbx_description
1 polymer ?
#
loop_
_entity_poly.entity_id
_entity_poly.type
_entity_poly.pdbx_seq_one_letter_code
_entity_poly.pdbx_strand_id
1 'polypeptide(L)'
;MKFLTSLSFLALHTPFDLVSATNSTQTCTSIEVRKEWRNLTAVERKVWIDAVNCLNTRPRSGKLSPPLNTVVDYSEIYDQIAPVIENSTYYDDFVYAHMDLNPIIHFTGLFFPWHRLYVHEWTNALRSECGCTGVVPCKPYFHTMTYLPR
;
A
#
# COMPACT_ATOMS: atom_id res chain seq x y z
N MET A 1 -3.36 -19.23 -68.72
CA MET A 1 -3.44 -20.17 -67.57
C MET A 1 -3.27 -19.35 -66.30
N LYS A 2 -4.20 -19.53 -65.35
CA LYS A 2 -4.33 -18.80 -64.07
C LYS A 2 -3.36 -19.39 -63.04
N PHE A 3 -2.79 -18.58 -62.14
CA PHE A 3 -2.53 -19.01 -60.75
C PHE A 3 -2.61 -17.79 -59.81
N LEU A 4 -3.72 -17.70 -59.08
CA LEU A 4 -3.87 -16.87 -57.89
C LEU A 4 -3.69 -17.80 -56.69
N THR A 5 -2.62 -17.63 -55.92
CA THR A 5 -2.40 -18.35 -54.67
C THR A 5 -3.09 -17.61 -53.53
N SER A 6 -4.15 -18.20 -52.99
CA SER A 6 -4.83 -17.75 -51.77
C SER A 6 -4.04 -18.22 -50.55
N LEU A 7 -3.56 -17.29 -49.71
CA LEU A 7 -3.04 -17.63 -48.38
C LEU A 7 -4.21 -17.65 -47.39
N SER A 8 -4.60 -18.84 -46.95
CA SER A 8 -5.53 -19.04 -45.85
C SER A 8 -4.81 -18.88 -44.52
N PHE A 9 -5.15 -17.85 -43.74
CA PHE A 9 -4.74 -17.73 -42.35
C PHE A 9 -5.66 -18.57 -41.47
N LEU A 10 -5.17 -19.70 -40.95
CA LEU A 10 -5.81 -20.45 -39.87
C LEU A 10 -5.54 -19.72 -38.54
N ALA A 11 -6.53 -18.99 -38.04
CA ALA A 11 -6.47 -18.38 -36.72
C ALA A 11 -6.60 -19.47 -35.64
N LEU A 12 -5.48 -19.84 -35.00
CA LEU A 12 -5.49 -20.62 -33.77
C LEU A 12 -6.18 -19.80 -32.67
N HIS A 13 -7.42 -20.15 -32.36
CA HIS A 13 -8.12 -19.63 -31.19
C HIS A 13 -7.68 -20.46 -29.97
N THR A 14 -6.83 -19.89 -29.11
CA THR A 14 -6.65 -20.41 -27.76
C THR A 14 -7.95 -20.17 -26.99
N PRO A 15 -8.60 -21.20 -26.41
CA PRO A 15 -9.76 -20.97 -25.56
C PRO A 15 -9.32 -20.15 -24.35
N PHE A 16 -9.85 -18.93 -24.24
CA PHE A 16 -9.86 -18.22 -22.97
C PHE A 16 -10.80 -18.98 -22.06
N ASP A 17 -10.27 -19.78 -21.15
CA ASP A 17 -11.04 -20.33 -20.05
C ASP A 17 -11.54 -19.17 -19.18
N LEU A 18 -12.83 -18.84 -19.34
CA LEU A 18 -13.51 -17.92 -18.44
C LEU A 18 -13.55 -18.57 -17.06
N VAL A 19 -12.67 -18.11 -16.15
CA VAL A 19 -12.76 -18.42 -14.73
C VAL A 19 -14.11 -17.91 -14.25
N SER A 20 -15.06 -18.83 -14.11
CA SER A 20 -16.35 -18.56 -13.49
C SER A 20 -16.08 -18.26 -12.03
N ALA A 21 -16.29 -17.01 -11.61
CA ALA A 21 -16.19 -16.63 -10.22
C ALA A 21 -17.23 -17.44 -9.43
N THR A 22 -16.78 -18.48 -8.73
CA THR A 22 -17.60 -19.16 -7.75
C THR A 22 -17.98 -18.12 -6.70
N ASN A 23 -19.26 -17.76 -6.64
CA ASN A 23 -19.84 -17.01 -5.52
C ASN A 23 -19.76 -17.87 -4.26
N SER A 24 -18.56 -17.97 -3.69
CA SER A 24 -18.40 -18.36 -2.31
C SER A 24 -19.10 -17.27 -1.51
N THR A 25 -20.25 -17.59 -0.93
CA THR A 25 -20.93 -16.76 0.06
C THR A 25 -20.11 -16.73 1.34
N GLN A 26 -18.89 -16.18 1.26
CA GLN A 26 -18.09 -15.88 2.44
C GLN A 26 -18.86 -14.81 3.22
N THR A 27 -19.47 -15.26 4.30
CA THR A 27 -20.11 -14.35 5.25
C THR A 27 -18.99 -13.61 5.94
N CYS A 28 -18.94 -12.28 5.76
CA CYS A 28 -17.98 -11.46 6.50
C CYS A 28 -18.35 -11.55 7.99
N THR A 29 -17.56 -12.31 8.76
CA THR A 29 -17.83 -12.57 10.18
C THR A 29 -17.35 -11.43 11.08
N SER A 30 -16.43 -10.60 10.60
CA SER A 30 -15.87 -9.48 11.33
C SER A 30 -15.57 -8.31 10.40
N ILE A 31 -16.17 -7.15 10.67
CA ILE A 31 -15.90 -5.89 9.97
C ILE A 31 -15.09 -5.00 10.93
N GLU A 32 -13.88 -4.62 10.50
CA GLU A 32 -13.08 -3.63 11.22
C GLU A 32 -13.67 -2.22 11.00
N VAL A 33 -14.05 -1.55 12.09
CA VAL A 33 -14.56 -0.17 12.04
C VAL A 33 -13.48 0.80 12.51
N ARG A 34 -12.93 1.59 11.59
CA ARG A 34 -11.95 2.64 11.91
C ARG A 34 -12.57 3.79 12.67
N LYS A 35 -12.03 4.09 13.85
CA LYS A 35 -12.45 5.22 14.68
C LYS A 35 -11.68 6.48 14.31
N GLU A 36 -12.34 7.60 14.47
CA GLU A 36 -11.71 8.91 14.43
C GLU A 36 -10.80 9.09 15.65
N TRP A 37 -9.63 9.74 15.49
CA TRP A 37 -8.60 9.86 16.55
C TRP A 37 -9.10 10.43 17.90
N ARG A 38 -9.95 11.47 17.89
CA ARG A 38 -10.53 12.08 19.10
C ARG A 38 -11.56 11.18 19.75
N ASN A 39 -12.19 10.29 18.99
CA ASN A 39 -13.10 9.27 19.50
C ASN A 39 -12.39 8.05 20.10
N LEU A 40 -11.05 8.00 20.09
CA LEU A 40 -10.30 7.01 20.85
C LEU A 40 -10.23 7.40 22.33
N THR A 41 -10.27 6.41 23.21
CA THR A 41 -9.89 6.56 24.62
C THR A 41 -8.39 6.84 24.75
N ALA A 42 -7.96 7.35 25.90
CA ALA A 42 -6.52 7.56 26.17
C ALA A 42 -5.73 6.24 26.10
N VAL A 43 -6.33 5.13 26.52
CA VAL A 43 -5.74 3.79 26.45
C VAL A 43 -5.58 3.35 25.00
N GLU A 44 -6.61 3.47 24.17
CA GLU A 44 -6.53 3.12 22.74
C GLU A 44 -5.48 3.96 22.00
N ARG A 45 -5.40 5.27 22.28
CA ARG A 45 -4.34 6.13 21.71
C ARG A 45 -2.96 5.65 22.11
N LYS A 46 -2.76 5.32 23.39
CA LYS A 46 -1.48 4.83 23.89
C LYS A 46 -1.09 3.51 23.22
N VAL A 47 -2.00 2.54 23.11
CA VAL A 47 -1.75 1.26 22.43
C VAL A 47 -1.29 1.49 20.99
N TRP A 48 -1.94 2.40 20.27
CA TRP A 48 -1.53 2.72 18.90
C TRP A 48 -0.15 3.40 18.85
N ILE A 49 0.12 4.41 19.69
CA ILE A 49 1.42 5.09 19.75
C ILE A 49 2.54 4.11 20.10
N ASP A 50 2.33 3.25 21.09
CA ASP A 50 3.30 2.25 21.52
C ASP A 50 3.62 1.28 20.37
N ALA A 51 2.62 0.87 19.59
CA ALA A 51 2.83 0.02 18.42
C ALA A 51 3.63 0.72 17.31
N VAL A 52 3.36 1.99 17.04
CA VAL A 52 4.12 2.79 16.05
C VAL A 52 5.58 2.93 16.49
N ASN A 53 5.81 3.29 17.76
CA ASN A 53 7.16 3.39 18.31
C ASN A 53 7.89 2.04 18.28
N CYS A 54 7.18 0.94 18.57
CA CYS A 54 7.73 -0.40 18.43
C CYS A 54 8.18 -0.66 16.99
N LEU A 55 7.35 -0.35 15.98
CA LEU A 55 7.69 -0.60 14.57
C LEU A 55 8.94 0.18 14.14
N ASN A 56 9.13 1.39 14.70
CA ASN A 56 10.31 2.22 14.52
C ASN A 56 11.57 1.72 15.27
N THR A 57 11.50 0.54 15.88
CA THR A 57 12.66 -0.14 16.49
C THR A 57 12.86 -1.54 15.94
N ARG A 58 11.87 -2.08 15.20
CA ARG A 58 12.00 -3.37 14.55
C ARG A 58 13.03 -3.28 13.43
N PRO A 59 13.93 -4.26 13.28
CA PRO A 59 14.84 -4.29 12.14
C PRO A 59 14.03 -4.35 10.84
N ARG A 60 14.57 -3.76 9.78
CA ARG A 60 13.96 -3.86 8.45
C ARG A 60 13.57 -5.29 8.09
N SER A 61 12.44 -5.43 7.41
CA SER A 61 11.97 -6.71 6.90
C SER A 61 12.76 -7.15 5.67
N GLY A 62 13.22 -6.19 4.87
CA GLY A 62 13.78 -6.43 3.53
C GLY A 62 12.78 -7.00 2.51
N LYS A 63 11.50 -7.14 2.89
CA LYS A 63 10.45 -7.74 2.05
C LYS A 63 9.74 -6.74 1.14
N LEU A 64 9.80 -5.45 1.48
CA LEU A 64 9.27 -4.38 0.65
C LEU A 64 10.30 -4.05 -0.43
N SER A 65 10.17 -4.71 -1.59
CA SER A 65 10.97 -4.45 -2.79
C SER A 65 10.07 -3.89 -3.89
N PRO A 66 10.00 -2.56 -4.06
CA PRO A 66 9.28 -1.95 -5.16
C PRO A 66 9.79 -2.47 -6.53
N PRO A 67 8.89 -2.63 -7.52
CA PRO A 67 9.28 -3.11 -8.86
C PRO A 67 9.98 -2.05 -9.71
N LEU A 68 10.00 -0.80 -9.27
CA LEU A 68 10.64 0.33 -9.95
C LEU A 68 11.84 0.79 -9.15
N ASN A 69 12.82 1.40 -9.80
CA ASN A 69 13.91 2.11 -9.14
C ASN A 69 13.87 3.56 -9.62
N THR A 70 13.16 4.43 -8.89
CA THR A 70 12.93 5.81 -9.35
C THR A 70 14.18 6.66 -9.33
N VAL A 71 15.20 6.28 -8.57
CA VAL A 71 16.52 6.94 -8.61
C VAL A 71 17.19 6.73 -9.97
N VAL A 72 16.96 5.58 -10.62
CA VAL A 72 17.48 5.29 -11.97
C VAL A 72 16.54 5.81 -13.05
N ASP A 73 15.25 5.49 -12.95
CA ASP A 73 14.27 5.74 -14.02
C ASP A 73 13.76 7.20 -14.06
N TYR A 74 13.84 7.91 -12.92
CA TYR A 74 13.34 9.29 -12.77
C TYR A 74 14.37 10.20 -12.06
N SER A 75 15.66 10.00 -12.34
CA SER A 75 16.78 10.74 -11.74
C SER A 75 16.67 12.26 -11.85
N GLU A 76 15.97 12.80 -12.86
CA GLU A 76 15.78 14.24 -13.04
C GLU A 76 14.83 14.88 -12.00
N ILE A 77 13.99 14.08 -11.34
CA ILE A 77 12.95 14.55 -10.40
C ILE A 77 13.18 14.01 -8.97
N TYR A 78 13.79 12.83 -8.85
CA TYR A 78 13.93 12.10 -7.57
C TYR A 78 15.38 11.79 -7.21
N ASP A 79 16.30 12.74 -7.39
CA ASP A 79 17.71 12.63 -6.99
C ASP A 79 17.94 12.75 -5.46
N GLN A 80 16.90 13.05 -4.68
CA GLN A 80 16.98 13.30 -3.23
C GLN A 80 16.42 12.16 -2.37
N ILE A 81 16.16 10.99 -2.94
CA ILE A 81 15.75 9.81 -2.16
C ILE A 81 16.98 9.25 -1.45
N ALA A 82 16.96 9.24 -0.12
CA ALA A 82 18.03 8.63 0.67
C ALA A 82 18.20 7.14 0.28
N PRO A 83 19.43 6.62 0.19
CA PRO A 83 19.62 5.20 -0.08
C PRO A 83 19.05 4.36 1.07
N VAL A 84 18.59 3.15 0.74
CA VAL A 84 18.19 2.15 1.74
C VAL A 84 19.43 1.75 2.55
N ILE A 85 19.33 1.82 3.87
CA ILE A 85 20.43 1.46 4.78
C ILE A 85 20.10 0.12 5.46
N GLU A 86 21.04 -0.82 5.51
CA GLU A 86 20.78 -2.16 6.07
C GLU A 86 20.47 -2.17 7.58
N ASN A 87 20.87 -1.12 8.31
CA ASN A 87 20.55 -0.96 9.73
C ASN A 87 19.28 -0.12 9.98
N SER A 88 18.45 0.10 8.95
CA SER A 88 17.19 0.82 9.08
C SER A 88 16.12 -0.01 9.78
N THR A 89 15.02 0.66 10.12
CA THR A 89 13.88 0.06 10.80
C THR A 89 12.87 -0.49 9.81
N TYR A 90 11.94 -1.32 10.28
CA TYR A 90 10.82 -1.76 9.45
C TYR A 90 9.87 -0.61 9.12
N TYR A 91 9.79 0.42 9.99
CA TYR A 91 9.09 1.66 9.66
C TYR A 91 9.72 2.34 8.44
N ASP A 92 11.05 2.38 8.36
CA ASP A 92 11.77 2.97 7.22
C ASP A 92 11.50 2.23 5.91
N ASP A 93 11.32 0.90 5.92
CA ASP A 93 10.95 0.15 4.71
C ASP A 93 9.64 0.68 4.07
N PHE A 94 8.65 1.03 4.89
CA PHE A 94 7.38 1.62 4.40
C PHE A 94 7.61 3.02 3.80
N VAL A 95 8.46 3.83 4.46
CA VAL A 95 8.83 5.17 3.96
C VAL A 95 9.56 5.06 2.63
N TYR A 96 10.54 4.18 2.51
CA TYR A 96 11.28 3.94 1.27
C TYR A 96 10.36 3.49 0.14
N ALA A 97 9.47 2.53 0.40
CA ALA A 97 8.51 2.07 -0.62
C ALA A 97 7.58 3.19 -1.11
N HIS A 98 7.14 4.09 -0.22
CA HIS A 98 6.34 5.26 -0.60
C HIS A 98 7.15 6.30 -1.38
N MET A 99 8.39 6.58 -0.97
CA MET A 99 9.27 7.52 -1.66
C MET A 99 9.61 7.04 -3.07
N ASP A 100 9.99 5.76 -3.19
CA ASP A 100 10.42 5.15 -4.46
C ASP A 100 9.27 4.86 -5.42
N LEU A 101 8.02 4.87 -4.97
CA LEU A 101 6.85 4.72 -5.86
C LEU A 101 6.12 6.03 -6.12
N ASN A 102 6.58 7.15 -5.54
CA ASN A 102 5.94 8.46 -5.63
C ASN A 102 5.43 8.83 -7.06
N PRO A 103 6.25 8.73 -8.14
CA PRO A 103 5.81 9.15 -9.48
C PRO A 103 4.65 8.35 -10.06
N ILE A 104 4.41 7.12 -9.57
CA ILE A 104 3.33 6.28 -10.08
C ILE A 104 2.13 6.20 -9.12
N ILE A 105 2.30 6.61 -7.86
CA ILE A 105 1.23 6.55 -6.84
C ILE A 105 0.57 7.90 -6.58
N HIS A 106 1.13 9.03 -7.02
CA HIS A 106 0.51 10.36 -6.89
C HIS A 106 0.03 10.89 -8.24
N PHE A 107 -1.15 11.50 -8.26
CA PHE A 107 -1.77 12.05 -9.48
C PHE A 107 -2.01 11.01 -10.60
N THR A 108 -2.11 9.74 -10.23
CA THR A 108 -2.42 8.63 -11.13
C THR A 108 -3.70 7.90 -10.70
N GLY A 109 -4.19 6.99 -11.55
CA GLY A 109 -5.27 6.07 -11.18
C GLY A 109 -4.92 5.10 -10.04
N LEU A 110 -3.63 4.96 -9.70
CA LEU A 110 -3.17 4.09 -8.62
C LEU A 110 -3.27 4.76 -7.24
N PHE A 111 -3.46 6.07 -7.16
CA PHE A 111 -3.44 6.82 -5.90
C PHE A 111 -4.33 6.19 -4.82
N PHE A 112 -5.62 6.06 -5.07
CA PHE A 112 -6.54 5.50 -4.08
C PHE A 112 -6.32 4.01 -3.76
N PRO A 113 -6.20 3.10 -4.74
CA PRO A 113 -6.01 1.69 -4.44
C PRO A 113 -4.65 1.41 -3.76
N TRP A 114 -3.58 2.08 -4.19
CA TRP A 114 -2.26 1.91 -3.60
C TRP A 114 -2.24 2.38 -2.14
N HIS A 115 -2.75 3.60 -1.85
CA HIS A 115 -2.77 4.10 -0.47
C HIS A 115 -3.69 3.29 0.44
N ARG A 116 -4.78 2.73 -0.09
CA ARG A 116 -5.64 1.81 0.67
C ARG A 116 -4.87 0.55 1.09
N LEU A 117 -4.15 -0.07 0.15
CA LEU A 117 -3.33 -1.24 0.42
C LEU A 117 -2.17 -0.90 1.36
N TYR A 118 -1.47 0.21 1.12
CA TYR A 118 -0.37 0.69 1.95
C TYR A 118 -0.77 0.82 3.43
N VAL A 119 -1.90 1.49 3.71
CA VAL A 119 -2.39 1.63 5.09
C VAL A 119 -2.88 0.29 5.66
N HIS A 120 -3.42 -0.61 4.84
CA HIS A 120 -3.80 -1.95 5.28
C HIS A 120 -2.57 -2.77 5.70
N GLU A 121 -1.53 -2.82 4.87
CA GLU A 121 -0.30 -3.55 5.17
C GLU A 121 0.48 -2.94 6.34
N TRP A 122 0.52 -1.61 6.44
CA TRP A 122 1.09 -0.94 7.61
C TRP A 122 0.35 -1.33 8.90
N THR A 123 -0.98 -1.41 8.85
CA THR A 123 -1.79 -1.87 9.97
C THR A 123 -1.49 -3.34 10.32
N ASN A 124 -1.31 -4.18 9.30
CA ASN A 124 -0.92 -5.59 9.51
C ASN A 124 0.47 -5.71 10.13
N ALA A 125 1.43 -4.87 9.73
CA ALA A 125 2.76 -4.84 10.34
C ALA A 125 2.72 -4.42 11.83
N LEU A 126 1.90 -3.43 12.18
CA LEU A 126 1.68 -3.08 13.60
C LEU A 126 1.10 -4.23 14.42
N ARG A 127 0.25 -5.06 13.80
CA ARG A 127 -0.35 -6.24 14.45
C ARG A 127 0.67 -7.37 14.60
N SER A 128 1.34 -7.75 13.51
CA SER A 128 2.24 -8.90 13.48
C SER A 128 3.52 -8.66 14.28
N GLU A 129 4.11 -7.47 14.16
CA GLU A 129 5.42 -7.18 14.75
C GLU A 129 5.34 -6.55 16.14
N CYS A 130 4.22 -5.87 16.44
CA CYS A 130 4.09 -5.05 17.64
C CYS A 130 2.84 -5.35 18.46
N GLY A 131 2.04 -6.36 18.08
CA GLY A 131 0.89 -6.81 18.87
C GLY A 131 -0.22 -5.77 19.01
N CYS A 132 -0.35 -4.84 18.06
CA CYS A 132 -1.39 -3.82 18.11
C CYS A 132 -2.78 -4.45 17.98
N THR A 133 -3.50 -4.59 19.09
CA THR A 133 -4.89 -5.08 19.12
C THR A 133 -5.91 -3.98 18.84
N GLY A 134 -5.47 -2.71 18.85
CA GLY A 134 -6.29 -1.55 18.61
C GLY A 134 -6.59 -1.32 17.12
N VAL A 135 -7.58 -0.46 16.87
CA VAL A 135 -7.93 -0.03 15.52
C VAL A 135 -7.03 1.14 15.11
N VAL A 136 -6.51 1.11 13.89
CA VAL A 136 -5.74 2.24 13.35
C VAL A 136 -6.67 3.45 13.16
N PRO A 137 -6.35 4.61 13.76
CA PRO A 137 -7.21 5.78 13.72
C PRO A 137 -7.29 6.40 12.33
N CYS A 138 -8.45 6.98 12.03
CA CYS A 138 -8.61 7.94 10.94
C CYS A 138 -8.53 9.37 11.49
N LYS A 139 -7.85 10.28 10.77
CA LYS A 139 -7.92 11.72 11.03
C LYS A 139 -8.93 12.35 10.06
N PRO A 140 -9.98 13.03 10.52
CA PRO A 140 -10.93 13.66 9.64
C PRO A 140 -10.35 15.00 9.16
N TYR A 141 -10.34 15.20 7.84
CA TYR A 141 -9.85 16.43 7.21
C TYR A 141 -10.66 17.67 7.63
N PHE A 142 -11.94 17.52 7.99
CA PHE A 142 -12.88 18.64 8.18
C PHE A 142 -12.78 19.38 9.54
N HIS A 143 -11.95 18.95 10.48
CA HIS A 143 -11.91 19.58 11.82
C HIS A 143 -10.57 20.18 12.22
N THR A 144 -9.52 19.97 11.41
CA THR A 144 -8.20 20.57 11.67
C THR A 144 -8.11 22.07 11.33
N MET A 145 -9.07 22.62 10.57
CA MET A 145 -9.09 24.05 10.25
C MET A 145 -9.59 24.93 11.41
N THR A 146 -10.17 24.36 12.48
CA THR A 146 -10.67 25.14 13.62
C THR A 146 -9.67 25.31 14.75
N TYR A 147 -8.51 24.65 14.69
CA TYR A 147 -7.54 24.62 15.81
C TYR A 147 -6.08 24.83 15.41
N LEU A 148 -5.79 25.26 14.17
CA LEU A 148 -4.47 25.81 13.87
C LEU A 148 -4.46 27.27 14.34
N PRO A 149 -3.68 27.65 15.38
CA PRO A 149 -3.38 29.05 15.58
C PRO A 149 -2.66 29.55 14.33
N ARG A 150 -3.12 30.70 13.82
CA ARG A 150 -2.38 31.48 12.83
C ARG A 150 -1.00 31.84 13.36
#